data_AF-E3MI78-F1
#
_entry.id   AF-E3MI78-F1
#
_cell.length_a   1.000
_cell.length_b   1.000
_cell.length_c   1.000
_cell.angle_alpha   90.00
_cell.angle_beta   90.00
_cell.angle_gamma   90.00
#
_symmetry.space_group_name_H-M   'P 1'
#
loop_
_entity.id
_entity.type
_entity.pdbx_description
1 polymer ?
#
loop_
_entity_poly.entity_id
_entity_poly.type
_entity_poly.pdbx_seq_one_letter_code
_entity_poly.pdbx_strand_id
1 'polypeptide(L)'
;MDISKLTDVKKVDLCKKYFLIGACFLPLVWVVNTFWFFSDAFCKPINCHRRQIRKYVIGSIIGSVFWVILLSSWEIFFQYYRAQGLVWTDYLTFVFPSGRV
;
A
#
# COMPACT_ATOMS: atom_id res chain seq x y z
N MET A 1 -15.10 2.44 11.92
CA MET A 1 -14.86 3.68 12.71
C MET A 1 -15.31 4.85 11.85
N ASP A 2 -16.29 5.64 12.28
CA ASP A 2 -16.80 6.78 11.50
C ASP A 2 -15.79 7.95 11.51
N ILE A 3 -14.98 8.06 10.45
CA ILE A 3 -14.08 9.21 10.22
C ILE A 3 -14.83 10.53 10.05
N SER A 4 -16.11 10.50 9.69
CA SER A 4 -16.94 11.71 9.56
C SER A 4 -17.09 12.46 10.89
N LYS A 5 -16.99 11.77 12.02
CA LYS A 5 -17.15 12.34 13.38
C LYS A 5 -15.86 12.89 13.97
N LEU A 6 -14.72 12.77 13.28
CA LEU A 6 -13.42 13.24 13.76
C LEU A 6 -13.16 14.70 13.37
N THR A 7 -12.56 15.45 14.31
CA THR A 7 -12.02 16.79 14.04
C THR A 7 -10.90 16.75 13.00
N ASP A 8 -10.79 17.81 12.19
CA ASP A 8 -9.83 17.89 11.08
C ASP A 8 -8.37 17.69 11.54
N VAL A 9 -8.01 18.12 12.75
CA VAL A 9 -6.67 17.89 13.33
C VAL A 9 -6.39 16.40 13.55
N LYS A 10 -7.35 15.66 14.13
CA LYS A 10 -7.22 14.22 14.39
C LYS A 10 -7.12 13.42 13.09
N LYS A 11 -7.78 13.88 12.03
CA LYS A 11 -7.68 13.27 10.70
C LYS A 11 -6.28 13.40 10.10
N VAL A 12 -5.64 14.56 10.25
CA VAL A 12 -4.25 14.76 9.82
C VAL A 12 -3.31 13.82 10.57
N ASP A 13 -3.44 13.73 11.90
CA ASP A 13 -2.61 12.85 12.72
C ASP A 13 -2.79 11.37 12.36
N LEU A 14 -4.04 10.94 12.11
CA LEU A 14 -4.31 9.59 11.62
C LEU A 14 -3.63 9.36 10.26
N CYS A 15 -3.86 10.24 9.27
CA CYS A 15 -3.26 10.10 7.95
C CYS A 15 -1.72 10.00 8.01
N LYS A 16 -1.08 10.79 8.88
CA LYS A 16 0.37 10.74 9.12
C LYS A 16 0.82 9.42 9.75
N LYS A 17 0.09 8.91 10.75
CA LYS A 17 0.39 7.61 11.37
C LYS A 17 0.25 6.47 10.39
N TYR A 18 -0.83 6.44 9.61
CA TYR A 18 -1.04 5.40 8.58
C TYR A 18 0.04 5.47 7.49
N PHE A 19 0.47 6.67 7.10
CA PHE A 19 1.59 6.84 6.18
C PHE A 19 2.90 6.27 6.76
N LEU A 20 3.22 6.56 8.03
CA LEU A 20 4.42 6.05 8.69
C LEU A 20 4.37 4.52 8.87
N ILE A 21 3.22 3.96 9.27
CA ILE A 21 3.03 2.51 9.41
C ILE A 21 3.20 1.82 8.05
N GLY A 22 2.67 2.40 6.97
CA GLY A 22 2.84 1.84 5.64
C GLY A 22 4.31 1.83 5.16
N ALA A 23 5.17 2.72 5.69
CA ALA A 23 6.60 2.68 5.43
C ALA A 23 7.30 1.45 6.04
N CYS A 24 6.66 0.76 6.99
CA CYS A 24 7.14 -0.49 7.58
C CYS A 24 6.80 -1.72 6.72
N PHE A 25 7.00 -1.65 5.40
CA PHE A 25 6.73 -2.74 4.45
C PHE A 25 5.26 -3.18 4.32
N LEU A 26 4.30 -2.31 4.65
CA LEU A 26 2.87 -2.61 4.55
C LEU A 26 2.19 -1.78 3.44
N PRO A 27 2.30 -2.18 2.16
CA PRO A 27 1.69 -1.42 1.06
C PRO A 27 0.17 -1.34 1.15
N LEU A 28 -0.49 -2.37 1.70
CA LEU A 28 -1.94 -2.39 1.89
C LEU A 28 -2.42 -1.25 2.81
N VAL A 29 -1.60 -0.83 3.78
CA VAL A 29 -1.93 0.29 4.67
C VAL A 29 -1.94 1.61 3.90
N TRP A 30 -1.01 1.81 2.96
CA TRP A 30 -1.02 2.97 2.08
C TRP A 30 -2.23 3.01 1.13
N VAL A 31 -2.66 1.84 0.64
CA VAL A 31 -3.90 1.72 -0.16
C VAL A 31 -5.12 2.14 0.66
N VAL A 32 -5.29 1.59 1.86
CA VAL A 32 -6.42 1.94 2.75
C VAL A 32 -6.37 3.42 3.12
N ASN A 33 -5.19 3.95 3.47
CA ASN A 33 -5.01 5.37 3.77
C ASN A 33 -5.45 6.26 2.59
N THR A 34 -5.10 5.85 1.37
CA THR A 34 -5.49 6.56 0.16
C THR A 34 -7.00 6.58 0.00
N PHE A 35 -7.67 5.43 -0.02
CA PHE A 35 -9.13 5.36 -0.24
C PHE A 35 -9.91 6.08 0.87
N TRP A 36 -9.46 5.96 2.11
CA TRP A 36 -10.16 6.52 3.27
C TRP A 36 -10.11 8.06 3.30
N PHE A 37 -8.94 8.63 2.99
CA PHE A 37 -8.74 10.08 2.99
C PHE A 37 -8.88 10.72 1.60
N PHE A 38 -9.19 9.96 0.54
CA PHE A 38 -9.39 10.48 -0.82
C PHE A 38 -10.51 11.51 -0.86
N SER A 39 -11.67 11.19 -0.27
CA SER A 39 -12.81 12.11 -0.23
C SER A 39 -12.47 13.40 0.55
N ASP A 40 -11.78 13.28 1.69
CA ASP A 40 -11.34 14.43 2.49
C ASP A 40 -10.27 15.27 1.75
N ALA A 41 -9.44 14.66 0.90
CA ALA A 41 -8.39 15.34 0.13
C ALA A 41 -8.90 16.05 -1.13
N PHE A 42 -9.92 15.50 -1.81
CA PHE A 42 -10.37 16.00 -3.12
C PHE A 42 -11.77 16.63 -3.11
N CYS A 43 -12.72 16.12 -2.32
CA CYS A 43 -14.12 16.57 -2.35
C CYS A 43 -14.42 17.77 -1.43
N LYS A 44 -13.59 18.01 -0.39
CA LYS A 44 -13.84 19.07 0.59
C LYS A 44 -13.29 20.45 0.20
N PRO A 45 -13.89 21.56 0.70
CA PRO A 45 -13.42 22.92 0.46
C PRO A 45 -11.96 23.14 0.91
N ILE A 46 -11.29 24.10 0.30
CA ILE A 46 -9.85 24.35 0.48
C ILE A 46 -9.58 24.88 1.89
N ASN A 47 -8.96 24.04 2.73
CA ASN A 47 -8.48 24.39 4.08
C ASN A 47 -6.98 24.08 4.22
N CYS A 48 -6.30 24.70 5.18
CA CYS A 48 -4.87 24.43 5.46
C CYS A 48 -4.62 22.94 5.76
N HIS A 49 -5.51 22.30 6.52
CA HIS A 49 -5.46 20.88 6.87
C HIS A 49 -5.60 19.97 5.63
N ARG A 50 -6.47 20.35 4.68
CA ARG A 50 -6.66 19.61 3.42
C ARG A 50 -5.36 19.52 2.61
N ARG A 51 -4.57 20.61 2.57
CA ARG A 51 -3.30 20.63 1.84
C ARG A 51 -2.28 19.66 2.43
N GLN A 52 -2.27 19.49 3.75
CA GLN A 52 -1.42 18.51 4.43
C GLN A 52 -1.89 17.08 4.14
N ILE A 53 -3.19 16.78 4.29
CA ILE A 53 -3.76 15.45 3.99
C ILE A 53 -3.46 15.06 2.54
N ARG A 54 -3.67 15.99 1.58
CA ARG A 54 -3.41 15.73 0.16
C ARG A 54 -1.96 15.35 -0.11
N LYS A 55 -0.97 15.99 0.54
CA LYS A 55 0.45 15.61 0.40
C LYS A 55 0.70 14.18 0.87
N TYR A 56 0.18 13.80 2.04
CA TYR A 56 0.35 12.45 2.58
C TYR A 56 -0.40 11.38 1.77
N VAL A 57 -1.58 11.69 1.26
CA VAL A 57 -2.34 10.79 0.37
C VAL A 57 -1.60 10.58 -0.96
N ILE A 58 -1.09 11.64 -1.59
CA ILE A 58 -0.28 11.52 -2.81
C ILE A 58 0.99 10.70 -2.54
N GLY A 59 1.68 10.96 -1.43
CA GLY A 59 2.83 10.15 -1.02
C GLY A 59 2.48 8.67 -0.82
N SER A 60 1.31 8.39 -0.22
CA SER A 60 0.80 7.02 -0.04
C SER A 60 0.49 6.34 -1.38
N ILE A 61 -0.09 7.07 -2.34
CA ILE A 61 -0.35 6.55 -3.70
C ILE A 61 0.96 6.17 -4.37
N ILE A 62 1.95 7.08 -4.38
CA ILE A 62 3.25 6.84 -5.01
C ILE A 62 3.94 5.63 -4.36
N GLY A 63 3.97 5.59 -3.03
CA GLY A 63 4.54 4.47 -2.29
C GLY A 63 3.82 3.15 -2.58
N SER A 64 2.49 3.17 -2.68
CA SER A 64 1.70 1.98 -3.01
C SER A 64 2.01 1.48 -4.42
N VAL A 65 2.08 2.37 -5.41
CA VAL A 65 2.41 2.01 -6.80
C VAL A 65 3.83 1.44 -6.86
N PHE A 66 4.78 2.05 -6.17
CA PHE A 66 6.15 1.53 -6.07
C PHE A 66 6.19 0.11 -5.51
N TRP A 67 5.47 -0.17 -4.42
CA TRP A 67 5.40 -1.53 -3.86
C TRP A 67 4.72 -2.53 -4.78
N VAL A 68 3.64 -2.13 -5.46
CA VAL A 68 2.96 -3.01 -6.43
C VAL A 68 3.93 -3.42 -7.53
N ILE A 69 4.67 -2.46 -8.10
CA ILE A 69 5.69 -2.74 -9.13
C ILE A 69 6.76 -3.67 -8.57
N LEU A 70 7.31 -3.36 -7.39
CA LEU A 70 8.37 -4.16 -6.77
C LEU A 70 7.92 -5.61 -6.51
N LEU A 71 6.73 -5.80 -5.93
CA LEU A 71 6.17 -7.13 -5.67
C LEU A 71 5.84 -7.87 -6.96
N SER A 72 5.23 -7.20 -7.95
CA SER A 72 4.95 -7.81 -9.25
C SER A 72 6.22 -8.23 -9.97
N SER A 73 7.27 -7.41 -9.96
CA SER A 73 8.57 -7.76 -10.54
C SER A 73 9.19 -8.96 -9.82
N TRP A 74 9.13 -9.00 -8.49
CA TRP A 74 9.61 -10.14 -7.71
C TRP A 74 8.85 -11.43 -8.03
N GLU A 75 7.52 -11.38 -8.10
CA GLU A 75 6.69 -12.53 -8.47
C GLU A 75 7.00 -13.04 -9.87
N ILE A 76 7.10 -12.15 -10.86
CA ILE A 76 7.44 -12.55 -12.24
C ILE A 76 8.82 -13.22 -12.27
N PHE A 77 9.81 -12.63 -11.60
CA PHE A 77 11.15 -13.19 -11.47
C PHE A 77 11.10 -14.58 -10.83
N PHE A 78 10.44 -14.72 -9.68
CA PHE A 78 10.32 -15.98 -8.98
C PHE A 78 9.61 -17.06 -9.82
N GLN A 79 8.49 -16.73 -10.47
CA GLN A 79 7.75 -17.66 -11.32
C GLN A 79 8.57 -18.11 -12.54
N TYR A 80 9.36 -17.21 -13.12
CA TYR A 80 10.24 -17.53 -14.26
C TYR A 80 11.31 -18.57 -13.87
N TYR A 81 12.04 -18.37 -12.77
CA TYR A 81 13.06 -19.32 -12.31
C TYR A 81 12.46 -20.61 -11.75
N ARG A 82 11.29 -20.53 -11.10
CA ARG A 82 10.55 -21.70 -10.63
C ARG A 82 10.10 -22.59 -11.79
N ALA A 83 9.72 -22.00 -12.93
CA ALA A 83 9.39 -22.77 -14.13
C ALA A 83 10.60 -23.52 -14.72
N GLN A 84 11.83 -23.09 -14.41
CA GLN A 84 13.06 -23.79 -14.82
C GLN A 84 13.43 -24.97 -13.90
N GLY A 85 12.71 -25.16 -12.78
CA GLY A 85 12.94 -26.30 -11.89
C GLY A 85 14.24 -26.20 -11.08
N LEU A 86 14.66 -25.00 -10.69
CA LEU A 86 15.87 -24.81 -9.89
C LEU A 86 15.63 -25.16 -8.42
N VAL A 87 16.57 -25.88 -7.80
CA VAL A 87 16.46 -26.38 -6.41
C VAL A 87 16.24 -25.26 -5.38
N TRP A 88 16.84 -24.09 -5.58
CA TRP A 88 16.66 -22.96 -4.66
C TRP A 88 15.23 -22.41 -4.67
N THR A 89 14.51 -22.53 -5.79
CA THR A 89 13.11 -22.08 -5.88
C THR A 89 12.16 -22.99 -5.13
N ASP A 90 12.49 -24.29 -5.01
CA ASP A 90 11.70 -25.22 -4.20
C ASP A 90 11.84 -24.93 -2.71
N TYR A 91 13.02 -24.53 -2.23
CA TYR A 91 13.20 -24.10 -0.84
C TYR A 91 12.43 -22.83 -0.48
N LEU A 92 12.25 -21.90 -1.43
CA LEU A 92 11.43 -20.70 -1.23
C LEU A 92 9.94 -20.90 -1.52
N THR A 93 9.55 -22.00 -2.17
CA THR A 93 8.15 -22.26 -2.52
C THR A 93 7.38 -22.68 -1.28
N PHE A 94 6.45 -21.83 -0.85
CA PHE A 94 5.56 -22.16 0.26
C PHE A 94 4.37 -23.05 -0.17
N VAL A 95 3.81 -22.82 -1.37
CA VAL A 95 2.67 -23.58 -1.90
C VAL A 95 3.09 -24.26 -3.19
N PHE A 96 3.18 -25.59 -3.14
CA PHE A 96 3.41 -26.40 -4.33
C PHE A 96 2.09 -26.58 -5.10
N PRO A 97 2.09 -26.39 -6.43
CA PRO A 97 0.92 -26.71 -7.24
C PRO A 97 0.74 -28.23 -7.27
N SER A 98 -0.35 -28.72 -6.66
CA SER A 98 -0.76 -30.12 -6.73
C SER A 98 -1.14 -30.44 -8.19
N GLY A 99 -0.25 -31.12 -8.93
CA GLY A 99 -0.52 -31.58 -10.29
C GLY A 99 0.48 -31.20 -11.37
N ARG A 100 1.60 -30.53 -11.04
CA ARG A 100 2.76 -30.52 -11.95
C ARG A 100 3.60 -31.77 -11.68
N VAL A 101 3.63 -32.67 -12.66
CA VAL A 101 4.61 -33.76 -12.79
C VAL A 101 5.96 -33.18 -13.17
#